data_AF-A0A928VQZ9-F1
#
_entry.id   AF-A0A928VQZ9-F1
#
_cell.length_a   1.000
_cell.length_b   1.000
_cell.length_c   1.000
_cell.angle_alpha   90.00
_cell.angle_beta   90.00
_cell.angle_gamma   90.00
#
_symmetry.space_group_name_H-M   'P 1'
#
loop_
_entity.id
_entity.type
_entity.pdbx_description
1 polymer ?
#
loop_
_entity_poly.entity_id
_entity_poly.type
_entity_poly.pdbx_seq_one_letter_code
_entity_poly.pdbx_strand_id
1 'polypeptide(L)'
;MKTAFSTRLPLVAGMWITVGVTLFGLGAATLRPKAFAKVSTQPSVIPMAMQADCQTVATDPQPPLNIRSQPSASSSQNIVGTAGNGTILKVIDAQPGWLKVSQPIDGWVHQPLTATSCANTNGKAATTTTTTQQPQSPNMQVIGSAYDRFEAGQLQAALALLQSIPQTDATYQAAQTAYQTMSTKWHQGHVAYQAAQTALANGQWQVVLNHVKELPDVSYWRAKMAPIVKQAIVNQNMIN
;
A
#
# COMPACT_ATOMS: atom_id res chain seq x y z
N MET A 1 39.20 24.14 34.46
CA MET A 1 38.39 24.04 33.22
C MET A 1 36.93 23.99 33.61
N LYS A 2 36.10 24.81 32.97
CA LYS A 2 34.76 25.22 33.40
C LYS A 2 33.66 24.23 32.97
N THR A 3 32.82 23.86 33.95
CA THR A 3 31.35 23.64 33.97
C THR A 3 30.59 22.97 32.81
N ALA A 4 29.73 22.03 33.23
CA ALA A 4 28.70 21.29 32.49
C ALA A 4 27.31 21.98 32.47
N PHE A 5 26.36 21.28 31.83
CA PHE A 5 24.88 21.44 31.78
C PHE A 5 24.32 22.37 30.69
N SER A 6 23.67 21.80 29.65
CA SER A 6 22.29 21.27 29.59
C SER A 6 21.27 22.37 29.34
N THR A 7 20.95 22.58 28.06
CA THR A 7 19.97 23.57 27.60
C THR A 7 18.65 22.85 27.31
N ARG A 8 17.65 23.06 28.17
CA ARG A 8 16.26 22.71 27.93
C ARG A 8 15.62 23.77 27.02
N LEU A 9 15.01 23.37 25.90
CA LEU A 9 14.15 24.25 25.11
C LEU A 9 12.72 24.29 25.67
N PRO A 10 12.05 25.45 25.66
CA PRO A 10 10.70 25.60 26.17
C PRO A 10 9.61 25.28 25.13
N LEU A 11 8.45 24.93 25.68
CA LEU A 11 7.19 24.51 25.09
C LEU A 11 6.64 25.51 24.05
N VAL A 12 6.23 25.02 22.89
CA VAL A 12 5.44 25.77 21.91
C VAL A 12 3.97 25.71 22.33
N ALA A 13 3.45 26.84 22.78
CA ALA A 13 2.05 27.06 23.11
C ALA A 13 1.20 27.18 21.83
N GLY A 14 0.03 26.56 21.84
CA GLY A 14 -0.92 26.52 20.74
C GLY A 14 -1.52 27.90 20.41
N MET A 15 -1.56 28.20 19.12
CA MET A 15 -2.22 29.39 18.59
C MET A 15 -3.57 28.98 17.99
N TRP A 16 -4.65 29.48 18.59
CA TRP A 16 -6.02 29.31 18.15
C TRP A 16 -6.28 30.11 16.87
N ILE A 17 -6.86 29.49 15.84
CA ILE A 17 -7.31 30.17 14.63
C ILE A 17 -8.71 30.72 14.89
N THR A 18 -8.83 32.04 14.97
CA THR A 18 -10.10 32.77 15.04
C THR A 18 -10.77 32.81 13.66
N VAL A 19 -12.01 32.33 13.61
CA VAL A 19 -12.90 32.43 12.45
C VAL A 19 -13.45 33.85 12.38
N GLY A 20 -13.01 34.63 11.37
CA GLY A 20 -13.60 35.92 11.03
C GLY A 20 -14.72 35.75 10.02
N VAL A 21 -15.98 35.83 10.48
CA VAL A 21 -17.16 36.02 9.64
C VAL A 21 -17.27 37.50 9.30
N THR A 22 -17.22 37.84 8.02
CA THR A 22 -17.71 39.13 7.51
C THR A 22 -18.78 38.90 6.46
N LEU A 23 -19.99 39.31 6.83
CA LEU A 23 -21.16 39.46 5.98
C LEU A 23 -21.12 40.83 5.27
N PHE A 24 -21.90 40.92 4.19
CA PHE A 24 -22.40 42.10 3.46
C PHE A 24 -21.68 42.51 2.17
N GLY A 25 -22.47 42.46 1.09
CA GLY A 25 -22.17 43.07 -0.21
C GLY A 25 -23.20 42.71 -1.27
N LEU A 26 -24.42 43.25 -1.15
CA LEU A 26 -25.50 43.16 -2.12
C LEU A 26 -25.10 43.70 -3.49
N GLY A 27 -25.34 42.92 -4.55
CA GLY A 27 -25.27 43.38 -5.94
C GLY A 27 -26.23 42.59 -6.81
N ALA A 28 -27.46 43.09 -6.96
CA ALA A 28 -28.46 42.52 -7.86
C ALA A 28 -28.28 43.10 -9.27
N ALA A 29 -28.05 42.23 -10.25
CA ALA A 29 -28.16 42.56 -11.68
C ALA A 29 -29.21 41.63 -12.31
N THR A 30 -30.31 42.22 -12.78
CA THR A 30 -31.44 41.53 -13.38
C THR A 30 -31.15 41.17 -14.83
N LEU A 31 -30.89 39.89 -15.10
CA LEU A 31 -30.81 39.37 -16.46
C LEU A 31 -32.19 38.86 -16.90
N ARG A 32 -32.74 39.50 -17.94
CA ARG A 32 -33.99 39.13 -18.61
C ARG A 32 -33.81 37.80 -19.35
N PRO A 33 -34.60 36.75 -19.08
CA PRO A 33 -34.63 35.59 -19.96
C PRO A 33 -35.54 35.86 -21.17
N LYS A 34 -34.98 35.91 -22.38
CA LYS A 34 -35.76 35.71 -23.61
C LYS A 34 -36.10 34.22 -23.69
N ALA A 35 -37.38 33.90 -23.53
CA ALA A 35 -37.93 32.58 -23.84
C ALA A 35 -37.81 32.33 -25.34
N PHE A 36 -36.90 31.45 -25.75
CA PHE A 36 -36.96 30.76 -27.03
C PHE A 36 -37.39 29.33 -26.79
N ALA A 37 -38.36 28.92 -27.59
CA ALA A 37 -39.13 27.71 -27.49
C ALA A 37 -38.29 26.42 -27.64
N LYS A 38 -38.81 25.36 -27.02
CA LYS A 38 -38.39 23.96 -27.11
C LYS A 38 -37.99 23.55 -28.53
N VAL A 39 -36.79 22.98 -28.66
CA VAL A 39 -36.49 21.97 -29.67
C VAL A 39 -36.36 20.63 -28.95
N SER A 40 -37.38 19.80 -29.14
CA SER A 40 -37.41 18.39 -28.78
C SER A 40 -36.73 17.62 -29.91
N THR A 41 -35.60 16.98 -29.62
CA THR A 41 -35.03 15.90 -30.42
C THR A 41 -34.22 14.96 -29.52
N GLN A 42 -34.89 13.90 -29.07
CA GLN A 42 -34.29 12.58 -28.82
C GLN A 42 -34.42 11.78 -30.13
N PRO A 43 -33.59 10.76 -30.50
CA PRO A 43 -32.57 10.04 -29.74
C PRO A 43 -31.20 9.90 -30.42
N SER A 44 -30.15 9.69 -29.61
CA SER A 44 -29.18 8.58 -29.79
C SER A 44 -28.26 8.60 -28.57
N VAL A 45 -28.64 7.81 -27.56
CA VAL A 45 -27.68 7.35 -26.56
C VAL A 45 -26.70 6.45 -27.31
N ILE A 46 -25.46 6.90 -27.48
CA ILE A 46 -24.37 5.98 -27.74
C ILE A 46 -24.06 5.34 -26.39
N PRO A 47 -24.35 4.05 -26.16
CA PRO A 47 -23.75 3.38 -25.02
C PRO A 47 -22.25 3.29 -25.30
N MET A 48 -21.44 4.15 -24.69
CA MET A 48 -20.02 3.86 -24.47
C MET A 48 -19.92 2.78 -23.39
N ALA A 49 -20.44 1.59 -23.71
CA ALA A 49 -20.06 0.35 -23.06
C ALA A 49 -18.84 -0.17 -23.81
N MET A 50 -17.65 0.25 -23.36
CA MET A 50 -16.46 -0.57 -23.45
C MET A 50 -15.76 -0.52 -22.09
N GLN A 51 -16.47 -0.98 -21.05
CA GLN A 51 -15.78 -1.60 -19.95
C GLN A 51 -15.29 -2.94 -20.50
N ALA A 52 -13.99 -3.07 -20.70
CA ALA A 52 -13.42 -4.40 -20.74
C ALA A 52 -13.84 -5.07 -19.43
N ASP A 53 -14.61 -6.17 -19.50
CA ASP A 53 -14.96 -6.97 -18.32
C ASP A 53 -13.69 -7.65 -17.85
N CYS A 54 -12.90 -6.89 -17.10
CA CYS A 54 -11.68 -7.34 -16.47
C CYS A 54 -12.05 -8.02 -15.16
N GLN A 55 -11.68 -9.28 -15.02
CA GLN A 55 -11.77 -10.03 -13.77
C GLN A 55 -10.41 -9.98 -13.06
N THR A 56 -10.41 -9.50 -11.82
CA THR A 56 -9.25 -9.58 -10.93
C THR A 56 -9.46 -10.71 -9.94
N VAL A 57 -8.45 -11.55 -9.73
CA VAL A 57 -8.48 -12.66 -8.76
C VAL A 57 -7.28 -12.59 -7.82
N ALA A 58 -7.46 -13.05 -6.58
CA ALA A 58 -6.37 -13.20 -5.62
C ALA A 58 -5.42 -14.34 -6.06
N THR A 59 -4.10 -14.09 -6.03
CA THR A 59 -3.05 -15.04 -6.44
C THR A 59 -1.83 -14.91 -5.55
N ASP A 60 -2.03 -14.87 -4.23
CA ASP A 60 -0.95 -14.75 -3.25
C ASP A 60 -0.08 -16.03 -3.24
N PRO A 61 1.25 -15.96 -3.47
CA PRO A 61 2.16 -17.11 -3.36
C PRO A 61 2.25 -17.70 -1.94
N GLN A 62 1.80 -16.96 -0.92
CA GLN A 62 1.72 -17.35 0.48
C GLN A 62 0.30 -17.09 1.01
N PRO A 63 -0.72 -17.83 0.52
CA PRO A 63 -2.11 -17.55 0.82
C PRO A 63 -2.40 -17.65 2.34
N PRO A 64 -3.39 -16.89 2.85
CA PRO A 64 -4.35 -16.07 2.10
C PRO A 64 -3.89 -14.62 1.87
N LEU A 65 -4.45 -13.98 0.83
CA LEU A 65 -4.23 -12.56 0.53
C LEU A 65 -4.88 -11.67 1.60
N ASN A 66 -4.13 -10.75 2.20
CA ASN A 66 -4.67 -9.81 3.19
C ASN A 66 -5.46 -8.67 2.52
N ILE A 67 -6.68 -8.42 3.00
CA ILE A 67 -7.52 -7.25 2.70
C ILE A 67 -7.38 -6.26 3.86
N ARG A 68 -7.05 -5.01 3.57
CA ARG A 68 -6.69 -4.01 4.58
C ARG A 68 -7.59 -2.78 4.58
N SER A 69 -7.76 -2.13 5.72
CA SER A 69 -8.51 -0.85 5.82
C SER A 69 -7.78 0.32 5.15
N GLN A 70 -6.45 0.21 4.99
CA GLN A 70 -5.59 1.23 4.39
C GLN A 70 -4.59 0.58 3.42
N PRO A 71 -4.14 1.30 2.39
CA PRO A 71 -3.15 0.83 1.41
C PRO A 71 -1.74 0.87 2.00
N SER A 72 -1.53 0.06 3.05
CA SER A 72 -0.30 0.04 3.83
C SER A 72 -0.06 -1.37 4.38
N ALA A 73 1.14 -1.90 4.19
CA ALA A 73 1.56 -3.14 4.84
C ALA A 73 2.28 -2.86 6.18
N SER A 74 2.13 -1.66 6.76
CA SER A 74 2.99 -1.21 7.87
C SER A 74 2.56 -1.70 9.25
N SER A 75 1.36 -2.27 9.36
CA SER A 75 0.87 -2.87 10.60
C SER A 75 -0.05 -4.03 10.28
N SER A 76 -0.01 -5.11 11.06
CA SER A 76 -1.00 -6.19 10.97
C SER A 76 -2.38 -5.76 11.49
N GLN A 77 -2.46 -4.67 12.26
CA GLN A 77 -3.72 -4.17 12.83
C GLN A 77 -4.67 -3.56 11.79
N ASN A 78 -4.18 -3.29 10.57
CA ASN A 78 -5.03 -2.77 9.51
C ASN A 78 -5.64 -3.85 8.62
N ILE A 79 -5.42 -5.14 8.92
CA ILE A 79 -6.03 -6.25 8.20
C ILE A 79 -7.49 -6.35 8.63
N VAL A 80 -8.42 -6.13 7.68
CA VAL A 80 -9.87 -6.22 7.90
C VAL A 80 -10.44 -7.57 7.48
N GLY A 81 -9.67 -8.35 6.73
CA GLY A 81 -10.05 -9.68 6.30
C GLY A 81 -9.00 -10.31 5.39
N THR A 82 -9.33 -11.47 4.84
CA THR A 82 -8.45 -12.19 3.91
C THR A 82 -9.25 -12.77 2.73
N ALA A 83 -8.58 -13.03 1.62
CA ALA A 83 -9.12 -13.69 0.44
C ALA A 83 -8.25 -14.89 0.06
N GLY A 84 -8.89 -16.04 -0.18
CA GLY A 84 -8.18 -17.21 -0.71
C GLY A 84 -7.83 -17.04 -2.18
N ASN A 85 -6.83 -17.77 -2.68
CA ASN A 85 -6.49 -17.73 -4.10
C ASN A 85 -7.67 -18.16 -4.98
N GLY A 86 -7.83 -17.47 -6.11
CA GLY A 86 -8.98 -17.63 -7.01
C GLY A 86 -10.23 -16.84 -6.61
N THR A 87 -10.24 -16.17 -5.45
CA THR A 87 -11.33 -15.27 -5.07
C THR A 87 -11.41 -14.10 -6.04
N ILE A 88 -12.58 -13.86 -6.63
CA ILE A 88 -12.82 -12.73 -7.53
C ILE A 88 -12.92 -11.44 -6.69
N LEU A 89 -12.15 -10.43 -7.09
CA LEU A 89 -12.06 -9.14 -6.44
C LEU A 89 -12.74 -8.08 -7.31
N LYS A 90 -13.72 -7.37 -6.75
CA LYS A 90 -14.34 -6.22 -7.44
C LYS A 90 -13.52 -4.96 -7.18
N VAL A 91 -12.58 -4.66 -8.07
CA VAL A 91 -11.72 -3.49 -7.99
C VAL A 91 -12.53 -2.22 -8.31
N ILE A 92 -12.45 -1.23 -7.43
CA ILE A 92 -13.19 0.05 -7.54
C ILE A 92 -12.27 1.26 -7.65
N ASP A 93 -11.01 1.12 -7.23
CA ASP A 93 -10.00 2.17 -7.29
C ASP A 93 -8.60 1.52 -7.24
N ALA A 94 -7.58 2.27 -7.62
CA ALA A 94 -6.19 1.81 -7.58
C ALA A 94 -5.26 2.91 -7.08
N GLN A 95 -4.38 2.53 -6.17
CA GLN A 95 -3.26 3.34 -5.71
C GLN A 95 -1.95 2.61 -6.02
N PRO A 96 -0.80 3.31 -5.98
CA PRO A 96 0.48 2.68 -6.28
C PRO A 96 0.75 1.44 -5.40
N GLY A 97 0.76 0.25 -6.01
CA GLY A 97 0.95 -1.03 -5.33
C GLY A 97 -0.29 -1.61 -4.63
N TRP A 98 -1.43 -0.92 -4.67
CA TRP A 98 -2.65 -1.30 -3.95
C TRP A 98 -3.90 -1.20 -4.82
N LEU A 99 -4.77 -2.20 -4.76
CA LEU A 99 -6.10 -2.13 -5.36
C LEU A 99 -7.13 -1.93 -4.25
N LYS A 100 -8.01 -0.96 -4.42
CA LYS A 100 -9.19 -0.84 -3.59
C LYS A 100 -10.25 -1.78 -4.14
N VAL A 101 -10.76 -2.66 -3.30
CA VAL A 101 -11.78 -3.65 -3.62
C VAL A 101 -13.05 -3.37 -2.84
N SER A 102 -14.18 -3.71 -3.43
CA SER A 102 -15.49 -3.66 -2.76
C SER A 102 -16.09 -5.03 -2.46
N GLN A 103 -15.49 -6.09 -3.01
CA GLN A 103 -15.90 -7.48 -2.83
C GLN A 103 -14.64 -8.36 -2.77
N PRO A 104 -14.61 -9.40 -1.91
CA PRO A 104 -15.68 -9.85 -1.01
C PRO A 104 -15.86 -8.97 0.24
N ILE A 105 -14.86 -8.15 0.57
CA ILE A 105 -14.86 -7.21 1.70
C ILE A 105 -14.31 -5.88 1.17
N ASP A 106 -14.88 -4.77 1.62
CA ASP A 106 -14.35 -3.44 1.32
C ASP A 106 -12.95 -3.27 1.92
N GLY A 107 -11.96 -2.91 1.09
CA GLY A 107 -10.60 -2.67 1.58
C GLY A 107 -9.57 -2.54 0.48
N TRP A 108 -8.32 -2.70 0.86
CA TRP A 108 -7.13 -2.56 0.01
C TRP A 108 -6.36 -3.88 -0.01
N VAL A 109 -6.08 -4.36 -1.21
CA VAL A 109 -5.23 -5.54 -1.44
C VAL A 109 -3.94 -5.13 -2.12
N HIS A 110 -2.87 -5.88 -1.89
CA HIS A 110 -1.60 -5.62 -2.56
C HIS A 110 -1.70 -6.04 -4.03
N GLN A 111 -1.59 -5.07 -4.95
CA GLN A 111 -1.83 -5.27 -6.39
C GLN A 111 -1.00 -6.42 -7.00
N PRO A 112 0.30 -6.57 -6.68
CA PRO A 112 1.12 -7.67 -7.22
C PRO A 112 0.70 -9.08 -6.80
N LEU A 113 -0.14 -9.20 -5.76
CA LEU A 113 -0.67 -10.48 -5.28
C LEU A 113 -2.03 -10.81 -5.92
N THR A 114 -2.33 -10.16 -7.05
CA THR A 114 -3.57 -10.35 -7.82
C THR A 114 -3.27 -10.55 -9.30
N ALA A 115 -4.12 -11.28 -10.00
CA ALA A 115 -4.08 -11.41 -11.45
C ALA A 115 -5.33 -10.78 -12.06
N THR A 116 -5.17 -9.89 -13.03
CA THR A 116 -6.29 -9.29 -13.77
C THR A 116 -6.30 -9.79 -15.21
N SER A 117 -7.42 -10.35 -15.64
CA SER A 117 -7.65 -10.82 -17.02
C SER A 117 -8.82 -10.07 -17.62
N CYS A 118 -8.62 -9.49 -18.80
CA CYS A 118 -9.66 -8.79 -19.55
C CYS A 118 -10.01 -9.60 -20.80
N ALA A 119 -11.29 -9.85 -21.05
CA ALA A 119 -11.72 -10.51 -22.26
C ALA A 119 -11.57 -9.57 -23.47
N ASN A 120 -10.44 -9.65 -24.17
CA ASN A 120 -10.32 -9.10 -25.52
C ASN A 120 -10.76 -10.20 -26.49
N THR A 121 -11.87 -10.00 -27.19
CA THR A 121 -12.30 -10.87 -28.29
C THR A 121 -11.32 -10.75 -29.44
N ASN A 122 -10.23 -11.53 -29.42
CA ASN A 122 -9.44 -11.98 -30.57
C ASN A 122 -8.38 -12.99 -30.08
N GLY A 123 -8.63 -14.27 -30.34
CA GLY A 123 -7.81 -15.38 -29.85
C GLY A 123 -6.43 -15.46 -30.47
N LYS A 124 -5.40 -15.42 -29.62
CA LYS A 124 -4.19 -16.25 -29.69
C LYS A 124 -3.53 -16.24 -28.32
N ALA A 125 -3.36 -17.42 -27.74
CA ALA A 125 -2.61 -17.60 -26.50
C ALA A 125 -1.17 -17.10 -26.71
N ALA A 126 -0.86 -15.93 -26.15
CA ALA A 126 0.49 -15.42 -26.02
C ALA A 126 0.92 -15.62 -24.56
N THR A 127 1.66 -16.70 -24.31
CA THR A 127 2.56 -16.81 -23.17
C THR A 127 3.70 -15.81 -23.38
N THR A 128 4.10 -15.12 -22.31
CA THR A 128 5.17 -14.11 -22.15
C THR A 128 4.68 -12.67 -22.02
N THR A 129 4.55 -12.25 -20.75
CA THR A 129 5.02 -10.98 -20.18
C THR A 129 4.85 -9.67 -20.99
N THR A 130 4.05 -8.74 -20.43
CA THR A 130 4.00 -7.26 -20.64
C THR A 130 2.76 -6.69 -21.37
N THR A 131 1.81 -6.19 -20.56
CA THR A 131 1.04 -4.91 -20.61
C THR A 131 0.03 -4.58 -21.73
N THR A 132 -1.27 -4.45 -21.35
CA THR A 132 -2.24 -3.31 -21.50
C THR A 132 -3.70 -3.84 -21.39
N GLN A 133 -4.69 -3.30 -20.66
CA GLN A 133 -5.20 -1.92 -20.39
C GLN A 133 -5.77 -1.83 -18.95
N GLN A 134 -5.72 -0.75 -18.14
CA GLN A 134 -6.13 0.68 -18.31
C GLN A 134 -5.15 1.63 -17.54
N PRO A 135 -5.24 2.98 -17.68
CA PRO A 135 -4.10 3.88 -17.84
C PRO A 135 -3.18 3.97 -16.61
N GLN A 136 -2.27 3.02 -16.44
CA GLN A 136 -1.19 3.07 -15.46
C GLN A 136 0.09 3.42 -16.21
N SER A 137 0.74 4.53 -15.85
CA SER A 137 1.98 4.96 -16.50
C SER A 137 3.04 3.86 -16.39
N PRO A 138 3.98 3.74 -17.36
CA PRO A 138 5.08 2.76 -17.29
C PRO A 138 5.84 2.79 -15.95
N ASN A 139 5.96 3.97 -15.33
CA ASN A 139 6.62 4.15 -14.03
C ASN A 139 5.81 3.63 -12.84
N MET A 140 4.50 3.44 -12.97
CA MET A 140 3.68 2.80 -11.94
C MET A 140 3.99 1.31 -11.81
N GLN A 141 4.30 0.62 -12.91
CA GLN A 141 4.74 -0.78 -12.90
C GLN A 141 6.11 -0.95 -12.21
N VAL A 142 6.99 0.05 -12.35
CA VAL A 142 8.30 0.06 -11.68
C VAL A 142 8.15 0.07 -10.16
N ILE A 143 7.20 0.83 -9.61
CA ILE A 143 6.91 0.86 -8.16
C ILE A 143 6.40 -0.51 -7.68
N GLY A 144 5.49 -1.15 -8.42
CA GLY A 144 5.01 -2.51 -8.09
C GLY A 144 6.15 -3.54 -8.07
N SER A 145 7.01 -3.51 -9.09
CA SER A 145 8.18 -4.38 -9.18
C SER A 145 9.18 -4.16 -8.03
N ALA A 146 9.27 -2.93 -7.50
CA ALA A 146 10.08 -2.64 -6.33
C ALA A 146 9.51 -3.32 -5.07
N TYR A 147 8.20 -3.30 -4.86
CA TYR A 147 7.57 -4.01 -3.74
C TYR A 147 7.81 -5.52 -3.82
N ASP A 148 7.70 -6.13 -5.00
CA ASP A 148 7.95 -7.57 -5.18
C ASP A 148 9.38 -7.94 -4.76
N ARG A 149 10.36 -7.13 -5.19
CA ARG A 149 11.77 -7.30 -4.80
C ARG A 149 11.97 -7.09 -3.31
N PHE A 150 11.31 -6.09 -2.72
CA PHE A 150 11.39 -5.80 -1.30
C PHE A 150 10.86 -6.95 -0.44
N GLU A 151 9.68 -7.50 -0.79
CA GLU A 151 9.07 -8.65 -0.12
C GLU A 151 9.95 -9.91 -0.23
N ALA A 152 10.67 -10.07 -1.34
CA ALA A 152 11.64 -11.14 -1.57
C ALA A 152 13.00 -10.95 -0.86
N GLY A 153 13.18 -9.86 -0.10
CA GLY A 153 14.43 -9.58 0.60
C GLY A 153 15.49 -8.86 -0.25
N GLN A 154 15.14 -8.40 -1.45
CA GLN A 154 16.05 -7.71 -2.37
C GLN A 154 15.93 -6.19 -2.24
N LEU A 155 16.12 -5.64 -1.03
CA LEU A 155 15.98 -4.20 -0.79
C LEU A 155 16.75 -3.35 -1.81
N GLN A 156 18.03 -3.67 -2.06
CA GLN A 156 18.86 -2.86 -2.94
C GLN A 156 18.30 -2.78 -4.36
N ALA A 157 17.81 -3.91 -4.89
CA ALA A 157 17.21 -3.95 -6.21
C ALA A 157 15.85 -3.23 -6.24
N ALA A 158 15.07 -3.28 -5.15
CA ALA A 158 13.85 -2.50 -5.00
C ALA A 158 14.11 -0.99 -5.01
N LEU A 159 15.06 -0.52 -4.21
CA LEU A 159 15.41 0.89 -4.11
C LEU A 159 15.98 1.44 -5.43
N ALA A 160 16.78 0.64 -6.14
CA ALA A 160 17.31 1.01 -7.46
C ALA A 160 16.20 1.22 -8.50
N LEU A 161 15.14 0.40 -8.49
CA LEU A 161 13.98 0.60 -9.35
C LEU A 161 13.28 1.92 -9.05
N LEU A 162 13.07 2.24 -7.77
CA LEU A 162 12.40 3.49 -7.38
C LEU A 162 13.22 4.73 -7.75
N GLN A 163 14.54 4.65 -7.65
CA GLN A 163 15.46 5.73 -8.05
C GLN A 163 15.49 5.98 -9.56
N SER A 164 15.08 5.00 -10.38
CA SER A 164 15.05 5.15 -11.84
C SER A 164 13.91 6.02 -12.35
N ILE A 165 12.91 6.32 -11.50
CA ILE A 165 11.76 7.14 -11.87
C ILE A 165 12.17 8.62 -11.90
N PRO A 166 12.00 9.34 -13.03
CA PRO A 166 12.39 10.74 -13.16
C PRO A 166 11.65 11.65 -12.19
N GLN A 167 12.31 12.69 -11.69
CA GLN A 167 11.69 13.69 -10.79
C GLN A 167 10.52 14.45 -11.43
N THR A 168 10.49 14.52 -12.76
CA THR A 168 9.44 15.16 -13.54
C THR A 168 8.22 14.28 -13.75
N ASP A 169 8.29 12.99 -13.39
CA ASP A 169 7.19 12.05 -13.55
C ASP A 169 6.14 12.23 -12.44
N ALA A 170 4.86 12.13 -12.80
CA ALA A 170 3.75 12.25 -11.86
C ALA A 170 3.79 11.19 -10.72
N THR A 171 4.47 10.06 -10.93
CA THR A 171 4.61 8.99 -9.94
C THR A 171 5.84 9.12 -9.05
N TYR A 172 6.69 10.14 -9.26
CA TYR A 172 7.90 10.34 -8.46
C TYR A 172 7.62 10.45 -6.96
N GLN A 173 6.57 11.16 -6.57
CA GLN A 173 6.20 11.28 -5.16
C GLN A 173 5.85 9.91 -4.55
N ALA A 174 5.11 9.07 -5.28
CA ALA A 174 4.80 7.71 -4.84
C ALA A 174 6.07 6.85 -4.75
N ALA A 175 7.00 7.01 -5.70
CA ALA A 175 8.29 6.32 -5.67
C ALA A 175 9.12 6.70 -4.44
N GLN A 176 9.16 7.99 -4.08
CA GLN A 176 9.85 8.47 -2.88
C GLN A 176 9.19 7.96 -1.59
N THR A 177 7.86 7.97 -1.51
CA THR A 177 7.14 7.38 -0.38
C THR A 177 7.45 5.88 -0.23
N ALA A 178 7.47 5.15 -1.35
CA ALA A 178 7.83 3.73 -1.37
C ALA A 178 9.28 3.52 -0.91
N TYR A 179 10.22 4.36 -1.39
CA TYR A 179 11.64 4.29 -1.04
C TYR A 179 11.84 4.42 0.48
N GLN A 180 11.22 5.44 1.08
CA GLN A 180 11.30 5.67 2.52
C GLN A 180 10.65 4.53 3.31
N THR A 181 9.46 4.10 2.89
CA THR A 181 8.72 3.02 3.56
C THR A 181 9.51 1.71 3.56
N MET A 182 10.07 1.31 2.42
CA MET A 182 10.88 0.11 2.31
C MET A 182 12.15 0.20 3.17
N SER A 183 12.85 1.33 3.12
CA SER A 183 14.07 1.55 3.91
C SER A 183 13.79 1.48 5.42
N THR A 184 12.72 2.12 5.89
CA THR A 184 12.32 2.10 7.30
C THR A 184 11.94 0.70 7.76
N LYS A 185 11.09 -0.01 7.01
CA LYS A 185 10.68 -1.37 7.36
C LYS A 185 11.85 -2.34 7.31
N TRP A 186 12.76 -2.18 6.36
CA TRP A 186 13.96 -3.00 6.32
C TRP A 186 14.80 -2.84 7.58
N HIS A 187 15.02 -1.59 8.00
CA HIS A 187 15.74 -1.31 9.23
C HIS A 187 15.05 -1.90 10.46
N GLN A 188 13.72 -1.74 10.58
CA GLN A 188 12.92 -2.32 11.66
C GLN A 188 13.06 -3.84 11.72
N GLY A 189 12.88 -4.53 10.59
CA GLY A 189 13.01 -5.98 10.51
C GLY A 189 14.42 -6.46 10.86
N HIS A 190 15.45 -5.73 10.42
CA HIS A 190 16.83 -6.01 10.76
C HIS A 190 17.10 -5.89 12.26
N VAL A 191 16.66 -4.79 12.89
CA VAL A 191 16.82 -4.57 14.34
C VAL A 191 16.09 -5.63 15.14
N ALA A 192 14.83 -5.92 14.81
CA ALA A 192 14.04 -6.95 15.50
C ALA A 192 14.68 -8.35 15.36
N TYR A 193 15.19 -8.67 14.17
CA TYR A 193 15.89 -9.94 13.93
C TYR A 193 17.17 -10.06 14.75
N GLN A 194 17.99 -9.02 14.80
CA GLN A 194 19.21 -9.01 15.61
C GLN A 194 18.90 -9.13 17.11
N ALA A 195 17.93 -8.36 17.61
CA ALA A 195 17.52 -8.44 19.00
C ALA A 195 17.00 -9.84 19.36
N ALA A 196 16.23 -10.47 18.48
CA ALA A 196 15.76 -11.85 18.66
C ALA A 196 16.90 -12.87 18.66
N GLN A 197 17.92 -12.72 17.80
CA GLN A 197 19.11 -13.58 17.84
C GLN A 197 19.87 -13.45 19.16
N THR A 198 20.11 -12.22 19.63
CA THR A 198 20.77 -11.97 20.91
C THR A 198 19.97 -12.54 22.08
N ALA A 199 18.64 -12.33 22.09
CA ALA A 199 17.76 -12.88 23.12
C ALA A 199 17.78 -14.42 23.13
N LEU A 200 17.77 -15.04 21.95
CA LEU A 200 17.87 -16.50 21.82
C LEU A 200 19.21 -17.02 22.39
N ALA A 201 20.33 -16.36 22.06
CA ALA A 201 21.65 -16.74 22.58
C ALA A 201 21.74 -16.61 24.12
N ASN A 202 21.03 -15.64 24.70
CA ASN A 202 21.00 -15.38 26.14
C ASN A 202 19.93 -16.18 26.90
N GLY A 203 19.21 -17.10 26.24
CA GLY A 203 18.13 -17.86 26.87
C GLY A 203 16.85 -17.09 27.15
N GLN A 204 16.69 -15.89 26.59
CA GLN A 204 15.57 -14.99 26.82
C GLN A 204 14.41 -15.28 25.85
N TRP A 205 13.83 -16.48 25.94
CA TRP A 205 12.82 -16.96 24.99
C TRP A 205 11.58 -16.06 24.91
N GLN A 206 11.12 -15.53 26.05
CA GLN A 206 9.97 -14.61 26.07
C GLN A 206 10.25 -13.29 25.34
N VAL A 207 11.50 -12.82 25.35
CA VAL A 207 11.93 -11.61 24.64
C VAL A 207 11.91 -11.84 23.13
N VAL A 208 12.34 -13.03 22.68
CA VAL A 208 12.20 -13.44 21.27
C VAL A 208 10.74 -13.34 20.82
N LEU A 209 9.80 -13.86 21.60
CA LEU A 209 8.37 -13.84 21.27
C LEU A 209 7.78 -12.42 21.26
N ASN A 210 8.30 -11.51 22.08
CA ASN A 210 7.87 -10.12 22.08
C ASN A 210 8.28 -9.39 20.80
N HIS A 211 9.51 -9.62 20.29
CA HIS A 211 9.99 -9.01 19.06
C HIS A 211 9.24 -9.46 17.80
N VAL A 212 8.54 -10.61 17.84
CA VAL A 212 7.65 -11.04 16.74
C VAL A 212 6.55 -10.01 16.48
N LYS A 213 6.06 -9.35 17.54
CA LYS A 213 5.01 -8.32 17.43
C LYS A 213 5.50 -7.03 16.78
N GLU A 214 6.81 -6.79 16.85
CA GLU A 214 7.48 -5.61 16.31
C GLU A 214 7.98 -5.84 14.87
N LEU A 215 7.84 -7.08 14.36
CA LEU A 215 8.30 -7.44 13.04
C LEU A 215 7.47 -6.71 11.98
N PRO A 216 8.11 -6.03 11.00
CA PRO A 216 7.37 -5.47 9.88
C PRO A 216 6.73 -6.60 9.08
N ASP A 217 5.54 -6.35 8.53
CA ASP A 217 4.86 -7.30 7.67
C ASP A 217 5.52 -7.30 6.28
N VAL A 218 6.62 -8.03 6.21
CA VAL A 218 7.43 -8.30 5.02
C VAL A 218 7.72 -9.80 5.01
N SER A 219 7.41 -10.45 3.89
CA SER A 219 7.49 -11.91 3.75
C SER A 219 8.89 -12.43 4.11
N TYR A 220 9.94 -11.77 3.61
CA TYR A 220 11.34 -12.08 3.94
C TYR A 220 11.62 -12.11 5.45
N TRP A 221 11.22 -11.08 6.20
CA TRP A 221 11.51 -11.00 7.64
C TRP A 221 10.74 -12.04 8.44
N ARG A 222 9.49 -12.32 8.05
CA ARG A 222 8.67 -13.38 8.66
C ARG A 222 9.33 -14.74 8.48
N ALA A 223 9.78 -15.06 7.26
CA ALA A 223 10.50 -16.30 6.98
C ALA A 223 11.80 -16.40 7.77
N LYS A 224 12.55 -15.29 7.90
CA LYS A 224 13.83 -15.25 8.61
C LYS A 224 13.67 -15.44 10.13
N MET A 225 12.59 -14.93 10.72
CA MET A 225 12.31 -15.04 12.16
C MET A 225 11.76 -16.39 12.58
N ALA A 226 11.04 -17.09 11.70
CA ALA A 226 10.39 -18.36 12.00
C ALA A 226 11.27 -19.40 12.74
N PRO A 227 12.53 -19.69 12.32
CA PRO A 227 13.37 -20.66 13.05
C PRO A 227 13.73 -20.22 14.47
N ILE A 228 13.98 -18.93 14.70
CA ILE A 228 14.33 -18.38 16.02
C ILE A 228 13.13 -18.53 16.97
N VAL A 229 11.93 -18.19 16.48
CA VAL A 229 10.69 -18.33 17.24
C VAL A 229 10.42 -19.80 17.58
N LYS A 230 10.58 -20.71 16.61
CA LYS A 230 10.42 -22.15 16.83
C LYS A 230 11.35 -22.66 17.94
N GLN A 231 12.61 -22.24 17.91
CA GLN A 231 13.59 -22.64 18.94
C GLN A 231 13.24 -22.05 20.32
N ALA A 232 12.81 -20.79 20.39
CA ALA A 232 12.38 -20.17 21.63
C ALA A 232 11.18 -20.90 22.27
N ILE A 233 10.19 -21.31 21.47
CA ILE A 233 9.03 -22.07 21.96
C ILE A 233 9.47 -23.44 22.51
N VAL A 234 10.33 -24.16 21.78
CA VAL A 234 10.86 -25.45 22.24
C VAL A 234 11.57 -25.31 23.58
N ASN A 235 12.42 -24.28 23.73
CA ASN A 235 13.18 -24.07 24.95
C ASN A 235 12.29 -23.62 26.13
N GLN A 236 11.26 -22.82 25.88
CA GLN A 236 10.27 -22.45 26.88
C GLN A 236 9.54 -23.69 27.44
N ASN A 237 9.20 -24.65 26.58
CA ASN A 237 8.51 -25.88 26.97
C ASN A 237 9.40 -26.89 27.70
N MET A 238 10.74 -26.74 27.66
CA MET A 238 11.66 -27.61 28.40
C MET A 238 11.92 -27.12 29.84
N ILE A 239 11.54 -25.88 30.15
CA ILE A 239 11.79 -25.24 31.46
C ILE A 239 10.53 -25.27 32.35
N ASN A 240 9.35 -25.37 31.74
CA ASN A 240 8.05 -25.52 32.42
C ASN A 240 7.71 -26.99 32.65
#